data_AF-A0A397XQE4-F1
#
_entry.id   AF-A0A397XQE4-F1
#
_cell.length_a   1.000
_cell.length_b   1.000
_cell.length_c   1.000
_cell.angle_alpha   90.00
_cell.angle_beta   90.00
_cell.angle_gamma   90.00
#
_symmetry.space_group_name_H-M   'P 1'
#
loop_
_entity.id
_entity.type
_entity.pdbx_description
1 polymer ?
#
loop_
_entity_poly.entity_id
_entity_poly.type
_entity_poly.pdbx_seq_one_letter_code
_entity_poly.pdbx_strand_id
1 'polypeptide(L)'
;MKHSVNRPPTPDEDVRDSPERDELTLGEIINIKLVESGEKENLMELVRDRLVESGWKDEMRIACREHVKKKGRKDVTVDELIRVITPKGRASVPDAVKEELLDRIHNFIRSAAL
;
A
#
# COMPACT_ATOMS: atom_id res chain seq x y z
N MET A 1 43.07 3.38 -61.11
CA MET A 1 42.37 4.33 -60.21
C MET A 1 40.88 4.13 -60.41
N LYS A 2 40.17 3.53 -59.45
CA LYS A 2 38.72 3.30 -59.53
C LYS A 2 38.09 4.13 -58.41
N HIS A 3 37.26 5.12 -58.78
CA HIS A 3 36.65 6.03 -57.82
C HIS A 3 35.66 5.28 -56.93
N SER A 4 35.86 5.41 -55.62
CA SER A 4 34.97 4.88 -54.59
C SER A 4 33.74 5.79 -54.48
N VAL A 5 32.55 5.24 -54.67
CA VAL A 5 31.28 5.95 -54.41
C VAL A 5 30.75 5.44 -53.07
N ASN A 6 30.79 6.31 -52.06
CA ASN A 6 30.16 6.08 -50.76
C ASN A 6 28.65 5.98 -50.94
N ARG A 7 28.07 4.81 -50.65
CA ARG A 7 26.63 4.65 -50.44
C ARG A 7 26.38 4.71 -48.94
N PRO A 8 25.57 5.66 -48.42
CA PRO A 8 25.27 5.69 -47.00
C PRO A 8 24.48 4.43 -46.61
N PRO A 9 24.68 3.89 -45.40
CA PRO A 9 23.86 2.78 -44.93
C PRO A 9 22.43 3.30 -44.77
N THR A 10 21.47 2.57 -45.34
CA THR A 10 20.07 2.73 -45.00
C THR A 10 19.91 2.47 -43.49
N PRO A 11 19.16 3.31 -42.75
CA PRO A 11 18.86 3.01 -41.35
C PRO A 11 18.09 1.69 -41.30
N ASP A 12 18.60 0.72 -40.54
CA ASP A 12 17.88 -0.51 -40.25
C ASP A 12 16.63 -0.17 -39.43
N GLU A 13 15.48 -0.11 -40.12
CA GLU A 13 14.15 -0.09 -39.52
C GLU A 13 13.79 -1.49 -39.00
N ASP A 14 14.51 -2.00 -38.00
CA ASP A 14 14.12 -3.27 -37.37
C ASP A 14 14.65 -3.47 -35.94
N VAL A 15 14.66 -2.41 -35.13
CA VAL A 15 14.45 -2.60 -33.69
C VAL A 15 13.04 -2.16 -33.40
N ARG A 16 12.12 -3.10 -33.60
CA ARG A 16 10.82 -3.09 -32.94
C ARG A 16 11.08 -2.85 -31.46
N ASP A 17 10.98 -1.59 -31.05
CA ASP A 17 10.69 -1.22 -29.68
C ASP A 17 9.26 -1.75 -29.43
N SER A 18 9.17 -3.06 -29.24
CA SER A 18 8.00 -3.66 -28.65
C SER A 18 8.01 -3.09 -27.26
N PRO A 19 7.07 -2.21 -26.87
CA PRO A 19 7.05 -1.75 -25.50
C PRO A 19 6.92 -3.02 -24.66
N GLU A 20 7.96 -3.33 -23.89
CA GLU A 20 7.87 -4.29 -22.81
C GLU A 20 6.69 -3.80 -21.99
N ARG A 21 5.51 -4.41 -22.20
CA ARG A 21 4.36 -4.17 -21.35
C ARG A 21 4.81 -4.68 -20.01
N ASP A 22 5.23 -3.79 -19.13
CA ASP A 22 5.57 -4.11 -17.75
C ASP A 22 4.46 -5.02 -17.23
N GLU A 23 4.78 -6.31 -17.12
CA GLU A 23 3.81 -7.32 -16.76
C GLU A 23 3.51 -7.10 -15.28
N LEU A 24 2.26 -6.71 -14.99
CA LEU A 24 1.85 -6.39 -13.63
C LEU A 24 2.16 -7.56 -12.70
N THR A 25 2.74 -7.26 -11.54
CA THR A 25 2.94 -8.27 -10.51
C THR A 25 1.59 -8.79 -10.01
N LEU A 26 1.56 -10.03 -9.52
CA LEU A 26 0.35 -10.60 -8.93
C LEU A 26 -0.24 -9.72 -7.82
N GLY A 27 0.62 -9.07 -7.01
CA GLY A 27 0.18 -8.15 -5.96
C GLY A 27 -0.52 -6.91 -6.49
N GLU A 28 -0.02 -6.35 -7.60
CA GLU A 28 -0.67 -5.21 -8.28
C GLU A 28 -2.01 -5.61 -8.87
N ILE A 29 -2.09 -6.78 -9.52
CA ILE A 29 -3.35 -7.34 -10.07
C ILE A 29 -4.38 -7.52 -8.96
N ILE A 30 -3.99 -8.09 -7.81
CA ILE A 30 -4.88 -8.25 -6.65
C ILE A 30 -5.36 -6.89 -6.14
N ASN A 31 -4.46 -5.92 -5.95
CA ASN A 31 -4.84 -4.60 -5.46
C ASN A 31 -5.78 -3.86 -6.42
N ILE A 32 -5.58 -3.98 -7.74
CA ILE A 32 -6.50 -3.44 -8.76
C ILE A 32 -7.89 -4.07 -8.58
N LYS A 33 -7.98 -5.41 -8.55
CA LYS A 33 -9.27 -6.11 -8.36
C LYS A 33 -9.97 -5.74 -7.04
N LEU A 34 -9.22 -5.58 -5.95
CA LEU A 34 -9.76 -5.15 -4.65
C LEU A 34 -10.33 -3.72 -4.72
N VAL A 35 -9.68 -2.82 -5.47
CA VAL A 35 -10.16 -1.43 -5.65
C VAL A 35 -11.40 -1.41 -6.54
N GLU A 36 -11.35 -2.04 -7.71
CA GLU A 36 -12.42 -2.01 -8.72
C GLU A 36 -13.71 -2.69 -8.24
N SER A 37 -13.59 -3.75 -7.44
CA SER A 37 -14.74 -4.43 -6.85
C SER A 37 -15.34 -3.67 -5.66
N GLY A 38 -14.65 -2.64 -5.13
CA GLY A 38 -15.02 -1.96 -3.89
C GLY A 38 -14.64 -2.74 -2.61
N GLU A 39 -14.13 -3.97 -2.73
CA GLU A 39 -13.80 -4.81 -1.56
C GLU A 39 -12.72 -4.16 -0.69
N LYS A 40 -11.82 -3.36 -1.26
CA LYS A 40 -10.83 -2.60 -0.48
C LYS A 40 -11.47 -1.70 0.56
N GLU A 41 -12.60 -1.04 0.26
CA GLU A 41 -13.28 -0.19 1.24
C GLU A 41 -13.93 -1.04 2.33
N ASN A 42 -14.56 -2.16 1.98
CA ASN A 42 -15.12 -3.12 2.94
C ASN A 42 -14.03 -3.64 3.91
N LEU A 43 -12.85 -3.98 3.39
CA LEU A 43 -11.71 -4.41 4.20
C LEU A 43 -11.18 -3.28 5.10
N MET A 44 -11.15 -2.04 4.61
CA MET A 44 -10.76 -0.89 5.43
C MET A 44 -11.77 -0.62 6.55
N GLU A 45 -13.07 -0.74 6.27
CA GLU A 45 -14.14 -0.62 7.27
C GLU A 45 -14.03 -1.72 8.33
N LEU A 46 -13.87 -2.98 7.92
CA LEU A 46 -13.64 -4.11 8.82
C LEU A 46 -12.47 -3.84 9.78
N VAL A 47 -11.33 -3.39 9.26
CA VAL A 47 -10.17 -3.08 10.10
C VAL A 47 -10.47 -1.93 11.05
N ARG A 48 -11.15 -0.87 10.61
CA ARG A 48 -11.54 0.25 11.49
C ARG A 48 -12.41 -0.23 12.64
N ASP A 49 -13.40 -1.07 12.36
CA ASP A 49 -14.31 -1.61 13.38
C ASP A 49 -13.57 -2.49 14.38
N ARG A 50 -12.75 -3.44 13.89
CA ARG A 50 -11.96 -4.32 14.77
C ARG A 50 -10.94 -3.57 15.63
N LEU A 51 -10.36 -2.48 15.12
CA LEU A 51 -9.47 -1.62 15.92
C LEU A 51 -10.22 -0.81 16.98
N VAL A 52 -11.52 -0.55 16.80
CA VAL A 52 -12.37 0.02 17.85
C VAL A 52 -12.72 -1.06 18.89
N GLU A 53 -13.22 -2.21 18.44
CA GLU A 53 -13.69 -3.30 19.31
C GLU A 53 -12.57 -3.90 20.17
N SER A 54 -11.35 -4.01 19.63
CA SER A 54 -10.18 -4.48 20.37
C SER A 54 -9.63 -3.47 21.37
N GLY A 55 -10.18 -2.24 21.41
CA GLY A 55 -9.69 -1.16 22.26
C GLY A 55 -8.43 -0.46 21.76
N TRP A 56 -7.89 -0.86 20.60
CA TRP A 56 -6.67 -0.27 20.03
C TRP A 56 -6.80 1.24 19.81
N LYS A 57 -7.96 1.71 19.33
CA LYS A 57 -8.21 3.15 19.11
C LYS A 57 -8.10 3.95 20.41
N ASP A 58 -8.62 3.41 21.51
CA ASP A 58 -8.56 4.05 22.81
C ASP A 58 -7.15 4.02 23.39
N GLU A 59 -6.41 2.93 23.18
CA GLU A 59 -4.99 2.84 23.54
C GLU A 59 -4.17 3.95 22.84
N MET A 60 -4.38 4.16 21.54
CA MET A 60 -3.69 5.21 20.79
C MET A 60 -4.08 6.61 21.29
N ARG A 61 -5.36 6.82 21.63
CA ARG A 61 -5.84 8.08 22.21
C ARG A 61 -5.20 8.34 23.57
N ILE A 62 -5.05 7.33 24.41
CA ILE A 62 -4.37 7.42 25.71
C ILE A 62 -2.90 7.78 25.51
N ALA A 63 -2.19 7.08 24.61
CA ALA A 63 -0.79 7.33 24.32
C ALA A 63 -0.55 8.78 23.82
N CYS A 64 -1.42 9.29 22.93
CA CYS A 64 -1.39 10.70 22.51
C CYS A 64 -1.54 11.65 23.72
N ARG A 65 -2.51 11.39 24.59
CA ARG A 65 -2.79 12.23 25.78
C ARG A 65 -1.61 12.24 26.75
N GLU A 66 -0.99 11.10 26.97
CA GLU A 66 0.19 10.98 27.83
C GLU A 66 1.38 11.76 27.28
N HIS A 67 1.63 11.68 25.96
CA HIS A 67 2.68 12.47 25.30
C HIS A 67 2.44 13.97 25.45
N VAL A 68 1.20 14.43 25.18
CA VAL A 68 0.82 15.84 25.35
C VAL A 68 0.94 16.30 26.79
N LYS A 69 0.55 15.47 27.76
CA LYS A 69 0.66 15.79 29.19
C LYS A 69 2.12 15.91 29.63
N LYS A 70 3.00 15.05 29.12
CA LYS A 70 4.43 15.03 29.46
C LYS A 70 5.18 16.22 28.87
N LYS A 71 4.90 16.58 27.62
CA LYS A 71 5.63 17.65 26.92
C LYS A 71 5.02 19.04 27.12
N GLY A 72 3.71 19.12 27.36
CA GLY A 72 2.97 20.38 27.46
C GLY A 72 2.20 20.66 26.17
N ARG A 73 0.94 21.10 26.31
CA ARG A 73 0.02 21.31 25.17
C ARG A 73 0.52 22.34 24.15
N LYS A 74 1.30 23.34 24.57
CA LYS A 74 1.82 24.39 23.70
C LYS A 74 3.03 23.94 22.86
N ASP A 75 3.66 22.84 23.26
CA ASP A 75 4.95 22.38 22.73
C ASP A 75 4.83 21.11 21.87
N VAL A 76 3.59 20.72 21.52
CA VAL A 76 3.28 19.51 20.73
C VAL A 76 2.54 19.89 19.46
N THR A 77 3.03 19.41 18.32
CA THR A 77 2.35 19.50 17.03
C THR A 77 1.69 18.17 16.66
N VAL A 78 0.78 18.21 15.68
CA VAL A 78 0.15 17.00 15.14
C VAL A 78 1.21 16.08 14.49
N ASP A 79 2.12 16.64 13.71
CA ASP A 79 3.18 15.86 13.04
C ASP A 79 4.08 15.14 14.04
N GLU A 80 4.38 15.77 15.18
CA GLU A 80 5.11 15.12 16.25
C GLU A 80 4.33 13.94 16.84
N LEU A 81 3.03 14.12 17.10
CA LEU A 81 2.18 13.02 17.59
C LEU A 81 2.14 11.88 16.59
N ILE A 82 2.00 12.15 15.29
CA ILE A 82 2.07 11.12 14.25
C ILE A 82 3.40 10.39 14.34
N ARG A 83 4.53 11.11 14.33
CA ARG A 83 5.87 10.54 14.38
C ARG A 83 6.08 9.64 15.60
N VAL A 84 5.58 10.04 16.76
CA VAL A 84 5.76 9.31 18.03
C VAL A 84 4.80 8.13 18.17
N ILE A 85 3.55 8.29 17.73
CA ILE A 85 2.48 7.33 17.99
C ILE A 85 2.37 6.28 16.88
N THR A 86 2.68 6.62 15.62
CA THR A 86 2.59 5.66 14.50
C THR A 86 3.40 4.37 14.70
N PRO A 87 4.65 4.39 15.18
CA PRO A 87 5.40 3.16 15.45
C PRO A 87 4.70 2.27 16.48
N LYS A 88 4.21 2.87 17.57
CA LYS A 88 3.46 2.15 18.61
C LYS A 88 2.17 1.56 18.03
N GLY A 89 1.40 2.37 17.31
CA GLY A 89 0.14 1.93 16.71
C GLY A 89 0.32 0.75 15.75
N ARG A 90 1.34 0.78 14.90
CA ARG A 90 1.65 -0.33 13.98
C ARG A 90 2.04 -1.61 14.74
N ALA A 91 2.82 -1.47 15.81
CA ALA A 91 3.28 -2.61 16.61
C ALA A 91 2.17 -3.23 17.46
N SER A 92 1.18 -2.44 17.92
CA SER A 92 0.12 -2.91 18.80
C SER A 92 -1.14 -3.41 18.08
N VAL A 93 -1.18 -3.40 16.74
CA VAL A 93 -2.29 -4.00 15.99
C VAL A 93 -2.38 -5.49 16.34
N PRO A 94 -3.52 -5.98 16.88
CA PRO A 94 -3.67 -7.38 17.25
C PRO A 94 -3.54 -8.32 16.05
N ASP A 95 -2.87 -9.46 16.23
CA ASP A 95 -2.67 -10.42 15.15
C ASP A 95 -3.98 -11.04 14.65
N ALA A 96 -4.95 -11.24 15.54
CA ALA A 96 -6.30 -11.70 15.16
C ALA A 96 -6.97 -10.80 14.09
N VAL A 97 -6.74 -9.48 14.13
CA VAL A 97 -7.28 -8.55 13.13
C VAL A 97 -6.56 -8.73 11.78
N LYS A 98 -5.25 -8.98 11.80
CA LYS A 98 -4.46 -9.23 10.59
C LYS A 98 -4.84 -10.57 9.97
N GLU A 99 -5.07 -11.59 10.80
CA GLU A 99 -5.53 -12.92 10.39
C GLU A 99 -6.91 -12.84 9.71
N GLU A 100 -7.89 -12.18 10.35
CA GLU A 100 -9.23 -11.99 9.76
C GLU A 100 -9.16 -11.23 8.42
N LEU A 101 -8.33 -10.18 8.35
CA LEU A 101 -8.11 -9.42 7.12
C LEU A 101 -7.50 -10.30 6.01
N LEU A 102 -6.47 -11.09 6.33
CA LEU A 102 -5.81 -11.97 5.39
C LEU A 102 -6.74 -13.06 4.87
N ASP A 103 -7.54 -13.66 5.76
CA ASP A 103 -8.55 -14.65 5.39
C ASP A 103 -9.59 -14.06 4.46
N ARG A 104 -10.01 -12.81 4.68
CA ARG A 104 -10.96 -12.14 3.80
C ARG A 104 -10.38 -11.86 2.42
N ILE A 105 -9.11 -11.45 2.36
CA ILE A 105 -8.38 -11.27 1.09
C ILE A 105 -8.26 -12.62 0.35
N HIS A 106 -7.88 -13.70 1.04
CA HIS A 106 -7.79 -15.04 0.44
C HIS A 106 -9.15 -15.51 -0.10
N ASN A 107 -10.23 -15.29 0.64
CA ASN A 107 -11.58 -15.64 0.21
C ASN A 107 -12.01 -14.82 -1.01
N PHE A 108 -11.69 -13.53 -1.06
CA PHE A 108 -11.91 -12.69 -2.22
C PHE A 108 -11.16 -13.20 -3.45
N ILE A 109 -9.88 -13.56 -3.32
CA ILE A 109 -9.08 -14.08 -4.44
C ILE A 109 -9.70 -15.38 -4.99
N ARG A 110 -10.10 -16.29 -4.10
CA ARG A 110 -10.76 -17.56 -4.49
C ARG A 110 -12.10 -17.35 -5.17
N SER A 111 -12.90 -16.37 -4.73
CA SER A 111 -14.22 -16.10 -5.30
C SER A 111 -14.16 -15.28 -6.60
N ALA A 112 -13.15 -14.41 -6.75
CA ALA A 112 -12.95 -13.55 -7.92
C ALA A 112 -12.26 -14.25 -9.10
N ALA A 113 -12.04 -15.57 -9.02
CA ALA A 113 -11.37 -16.40 -10.03
C ALA A 113 -10.08 -15.76 -10.59
N LEU A 114 -9.10 -15.53 -9.70
CA LEU A 114 -7.69 -15.60 -10.06
C LEU A 114 -7.18 -17.02 -9.85
#